data_AF-A0A5J4U9K6-F1
#
_entry.id   AF-A0A5J4U9K6-F1
#
_cell.length_a   1.000
_cell.length_b   1.000
_cell.length_c   1.000
_cell.angle_alpha   90.00
_cell.angle_beta   90.00
_cell.angle_gamma   90.00
#
_symmetry.space_group_name_H-M   'P 1'
#
loop_
_entity.id
_entity.type
_entity.pdbx_description
1 polymer ?
#
loop_
_entity_poly.entity_id
_entity_poly.type
_entity_poly.pdbx_seq_one_letter_code
_entity_poly.pdbx_strand_id
1 'polypeptide(L)'
;MTYLVKETIDERIARVISQKQDYEEIEEYPRYRINEKTLEVWDTRLDREVKPHSKKNRAGFYIGMQIQLIDENNKRHELAFDKIVAEQFIPNPKTKVYHLDNDIENCAVDNLVWVDDFHYTLYNPKKYGRIIPQDKMTKKIKDILSYKNHPLNNYFVDEAYNI
;
A
#
# COMPACT_ATOMS: atom_id res chain seq x y z
N MET A 1 9.49 -37.97 -30.61
CA MET A 1 8.46 -37.12 -31.22
C MET A 1 7.49 -36.70 -30.13
N THR A 2 7.54 -35.45 -29.69
CA THR A 2 6.61 -34.87 -28.72
C THR A 2 5.40 -34.35 -29.46
N TYR A 3 4.26 -35.02 -29.33
CA TYR A 3 3.01 -34.57 -29.91
C TYR A 3 2.51 -33.36 -29.10
N LEU A 4 2.40 -32.19 -29.73
CA LEU A 4 1.69 -31.04 -29.18
C LEU A 4 0.20 -31.40 -29.13
N VAL A 5 -0.26 -31.86 -27.97
CA VAL A 5 -1.69 -32.05 -27.69
C VAL A 5 -2.34 -30.67 -27.71
N LYS A 6 -3.32 -30.47 -28.60
CA LYS A 6 -4.12 -29.24 -28.61
C LYS A 6 -5.00 -29.24 -27.36
N GLU A 7 -4.80 -28.26 -26.47
CA GLU A 7 -5.71 -27.99 -25.35
C GLU A 7 -7.15 -27.96 -25.86
N THR A 8 -8.03 -28.69 -25.18
CA THR A 8 -9.47 -28.67 -25.44
C THR A 8 -10.06 -27.31 -25.04
N ILE A 9 -11.22 -26.97 -25.63
CA ILE A 9 -11.90 -25.71 -25.32
C ILE A 9 -12.29 -25.65 -23.83
N ASP A 10 -12.69 -26.78 -23.25
CA ASP A 10 -13.07 -26.88 -21.84
C ASP A 10 -11.88 -26.68 -20.90
N GLU A 11 -10.69 -27.20 -21.24
CA GLU A 11 -9.45 -26.93 -20.50
C GLU A 11 -9.06 -25.46 -20.57
N ARG A 12 -9.22 -24.82 -21.74
CA ARG A 12 -9.00 -23.36 -21.87
C ARG A 12 -10.00 -22.57 -21.04
N ILE A 13 -11.28 -22.95 -21.04
CA ILE A 13 -12.32 -22.30 -20.24
C ILE A 13 -12.05 -22.48 -18.75
N ALA A 14 -11.72 -23.69 -18.30
CA ALA A 14 -11.39 -23.98 -16.90
C ALA A 14 -10.14 -23.22 -16.44
N ARG A 15 -9.13 -23.09 -17.29
CA ARG A 15 -7.93 -22.28 -17.01
C ARG A 15 -8.27 -20.80 -16.85
N VAL A 16 -9.10 -20.25 -17.75
CA VAL A 16 -9.55 -18.86 -17.69
C VAL A 16 -10.41 -18.60 -16.45
N ILE A 17 -11.27 -19.55 -16.07
CA ILE A 17 -12.10 -19.48 -14.86
C ILE A 17 -11.20 -19.52 -13.61
N SER A 18 -10.26 -20.47 -13.54
CA SER A 18 -9.29 -20.57 -12.44
C SER A 18 -8.42 -19.32 -12.29
N GLN A 19 -8.00 -18.71 -13.40
CA GLN A 19 -7.22 -17.46 -13.37
C GLN A 19 -8.03 -16.28 -12.82
N LYS A 20 -9.34 -16.22 -13.11
CA LYS A 20 -10.22 -15.13 -12.65
C LYS A 20 -10.82 -15.34 -11.25
N GLN A 21 -10.58 -16.48 -10.61
CA GLN A 21 -11.22 -16.86 -9.35
C GLN A 21 -10.58 -16.21 -8.12
N ASP A 22 -9.34 -15.72 -8.24
CA ASP A 22 -8.55 -15.14 -7.14
C ASP A 22 -8.54 -13.59 -7.16
N TYR A 23 -9.52 -12.96 -7.81
CA TYR A 23 -9.61 -11.50 -7.93
C TYR A 23 -10.63 -10.92 -6.95
N GLU A 24 -10.17 -10.03 -6.06
CA GLU A 24 -10.99 -9.32 -5.07
C GLU A 24 -11.31 -7.90 -5.55
N GLU A 25 -12.49 -7.38 -5.22
CA GLU A 25 -12.89 -6.01 -5.57
C GLU A 25 -12.16 -4.99 -4.69
N ILE A 26 -11.60 -3.94 -5.29
CA ILE A 26 -10.95 -2.87 -4.54
C ILE A 26 -12.06 -2.00 -3.92
N GLU A 27 -12.15 -1.95 -2.60
CA GLU A 27 -13.26 -1.29 -1.88
C GLU A 27 -13.55 0.15 -2.34
N GLU A 28 -12.52 1.00 -2.45
CA GLU A 28 -12.68 2.40 -2.91
C GLU A 28 -12.89 2.54 -4.43
N TYR A 29 -12.61 1.47 -5.18
CA TYR A 29 -12.59 1.45 -6.64
C TYR A 29 -13.28 0.20 -7.17
N PRO A 30 -14.60 0.02 -6.95
CA PRO A 30 -15.33 -1.24 -7.18
C PRO A 30 -15.35 -1.70 -8.65
N ARG A 31 -15.01 -0.80 -9.58
CA ARG A 31 -14.77 -1.11 -10.99
C ARG A 31 -13.56 -2.02 -11.21
N TYR A 32 -12.63 -2.04 -10.28
CA TYR A 32 -11.35 -2.71 -10.39
C TYR A 32 -11.28 -3.89 -9.45
N ARG A 33 -10.58 -4.93 -9.90
CA ARG A 33 -10.30 -6.10 -9.09
C ARG A 33 -8.80 -6.34 -9.02
N ILE A 34 -8.30 -6.83 -7.90
CA ILE A 34 -6.88 -7.12 -7.68
C ILE A 34 -6.71 -8.58 -7.26
N ASN A 35 -5.70 -9.23 -7.81
CA ASN A 35 -5.31 -10.58 -7.42
C ASN A 35 -4.21 -10.53 -6.35
N GLU A 36 -4.40 -11.21 -5.23
CA GLU A 36 -3.43 -11.21 -4.12
C GLU A 36 -2.05 -11.77 -4.52
N LYS A 37 -2.04 -12.84 -5.33
CA LYS A 37 -0.82 -13.59 -5.67
C LYS A 37 -0.07 -12.98 -6.85
N THR A 38 -0.80 -12.62 -7.91
CA THR A 38 -0.19 -12.07 -9.13
C THR A 38 -0.05 -10.56 -9.07
N LEU A 39 -0.77 -9.89 -8.17
CA LEU A 39 -0.90 -8.43 -8.09
C LEU A 39 -1.41 -7.78 -9.38
N GLU A 40 -2.04 -8.58 -10.25
CA GLU A 40 -2.67 -8.09 -11.46
C GLU A 40 -3.94 -7.31 -11.08
N VAL A 41 -4.10 -6.12 -11.67
CA VAL A 41 -5.30 -5.31 -11.49
C VAL A 41 -6.12 -5.35 -12.77
N TRP A 42 -7.39 -5.73 -12.67
CA TRP A 42 -8.32 -5.87 -13.78
C TRP A 42 -9.37 -4.76 -13.77
N ASP A 43 -9.54 -4.08 -14.90
CA ASP A 43 -10.66 -3.15 -15.13
C ASP A 43 -11.86 -3.94 -15.67
N THR A 44 -12.88 -4.14 -14.85
CA THR A 44 -14.07 -4.94 -15.23
C THR A 44 -14.91 -4.28 -16.33
N ARG A 45 -14.82 -2.95 -16.49
CA ARG A 45 -15.61 -2.20 -17.48
C ARG A 45 -14.98 -2.21 -18.86
N LEU A 46 -13.65 -2.16 -18.94
CA LEU A 46 -12.91 -2.19 -20.21
C LEU A 46 -12.36 -3.58 -20.55
N ASP A 47 -12.55 -4.55 -19.65
CA ASP A 47 -12.06 -5.93 -19.73
C ASP A 47 -10.58 -6.00 -20.10
N ARG A 48 -9.76 -5.29 -19.33
CA ARG A 48 -8.31 -5.22 -19.55
C ARG A 48 -7.54 -5.10 -18.25
N GLU A 49 -6.30 -5.54 -18.27
CA GLU A 49 -5.33 -5.33 -17.19
C GLU A 49 -4.91 -3.85 -17.12
N VAL A 50 -4.80 -3.34 -15.89
CA VAL A 50 -4.24 -2.03 -15.57
C VAL A 50 -2.88 -2.24 -14.91
N LYS A 51 -1.83 -1.93 -15.65
CA LYS A 51 -0.46 -2.12 -15.17
C LYS A 51 -0.02 -0.96 -14.27
N PRO A 52 0.46 -1.24 -13.05
CA PRO A 52 1.20 -0.25 -12.29
C PRO A 52 2.50 0.11 -13.03
N HIS A 53 2.99 1.32 -12.83
CA HIS A 53 4.18 1.83 -13.50
C HIS A 53 5.12 2.50 -12.49
N SER A 54 6.43 2.36 -12.71
CA SER A 54 7.44 3.01 -11.89
C SER A 54 7.40 4.52 -12.07
N LYS A 55 7.30 5.26 -10.96
CA LYS A 55 7.32 6.72 -10.98
C LYS A 55 8.65 7.26 -10.49
N LYS A 56 9.09 8.37 -11.10
CA LYS A 56 10.26 9.15 -10.69
C LYS A 56 9.83 10.50 -10.12
N ASN A 57 10.56 11.00 -9.14
CA ASN A 57 10.42 12.38 -8.70
C ASN A 57 11.06 13.35 -9.70
N ARG A 58 10.88 14.66 -9.47
CA ARG A 58 11.48 15.72 -10.31
C ARG A 58 13.00 15.65 -10.42
N ALA A 59 13.66 15.06 -9.43
CA ALA A 59 15.11 14.88 -9.39
C ALA A 59 15.57 13.57 -10.07
N GLY A 60 14.65 12.78 -10.65
CA GLY A 60 14.95 11.55 -11.38
C GLY A 60 15.06 10.28 -10.53
N PHE A 61 14.88 10.37 -9.20
CA PHE A 61 14.90 9.21 -8.32
C PHE A 61 13.55 8.48 -8.35
N TYR A 62 13.60 7.16 -8.35
CA TYR A 62 12.40 6.32 -8.22
C TYR A 62 11.71 6.56 -6.88
N ILE A 63 10.38 6.71 -6.91
CA ILE A 63 9.55 6.89 -5.72
C ILE A 63 8.61 5.72 -5.43
N GLY A 64 8.59 4.72 -6.32
CA GLY A 64 7.81 3.49 -6.20
C GLY A 64 6.85 3.30 -7.37
N MET A 65 6.07 2.23 -7.32
CA MET A 65 5.03 1.93 -8.30
C MET A 65 3.78 2.77 -8.05
N GLN A 66 3.15 3.22 -9.14
CA GLN A 66 1.88 3.93 -9.11
C GLN A 66 0.90 3.27 -10.08
N ILE A 67 -0.39 3.35 -9.77
CA ILE A 67 -1.46 2.89 -10.64
C ILE A 67 -2.49 4.01 -10.84
N GLN A 68 -3.08 4.07 -12.03
CA GLN A 68 -4.12 5.04 -12.35
C GLN A 68 -5.48 4.37 -12.34
N LEU A 69 -6.31 4.73 -11.37
CA LEU A 69 -7.67 4.22 -11.23
C LEU A 69 -8.69 5.35 -11.43
N ILE A 70 -9.91 4.98 -11.80
CA ILE A 70 -11.02 5.92 -12.00
C ILE A 70 -12.05 5.68 -10.90
N ASP A 71 -12.38 6.72 -10.14
CA ASP A 71 -13.43 6.65 -9.12
C ASP A 71 -14.84 6.60 -9.73
N GLU A 72 -15.85 6.45 -8.87
CA GLU A 72 -17.26 6.44 -9.28
C GLU A 72 -17.72 7.74 -9.96
N ASN A 73 -17.05 8.86 -9.66
CA ASN A 73 -17.29 10.18 -10.26
C ASN A 73 -16.59 10.36 -11.62
N ASN A 74 -16.02 9.29 -12.19
CA ASN A 74 -15.20 9.30 -13.41
C ASN A 74 -13.94 10.19 -13.32
N LYS A 75 -13.44 10.48 -12.12
CA LYS A 75 -12.18 11.21 -11.92
C LYS A 75 -11.03 10.22 -11.85
N ARG A 76 -9.94 10.54 -12.55
CA ARG A 76 -8.70 9.77 -12.52
C ARG A 76 -7.87 10.14 -11.29
N HIS A 77 -7.45 9.12 -10.57
CA HIS A 77 -6.54 9.23 -9.43
C HIS A 77 -5.27 8.43 -9.70
N GLU A 78 -4.14 9.01 -9.34
CA GLU A 78 -2.85 8.34 -9.37
C GLU A 78 -2.50 7.95 -7.94
N LEU A 79 -2.41 6.65 -7.69
CA LEU A 79 -2.31 6.08 -6.36
C LEU A 79 -1.04 5.26 -6.24
N ALA A 80 -0.48 5.23 -5.04
CA ALA A 80 0.63 4.36 -4.71
C ALA A 80 0.16 2.90 -4.71
N PHE A 81 0.84 2.06 -5.48
CA PHE A 81 0.38 0.69 -5.71
C PHE A 81 0.55 -0.18 -4.46
N ASP A 82 1.69 -0.02 -3.76
CA ASP A 82 1.95 -0.63 -2.47
C ASP A 82 0.88 -0.34 -1.43
N LYS A 83 0.35 0.88 -1.42
CA LYS A 83 -0.75 1.29 -0.54
C LYS A 83 -2.03 0.52 -0.83
N ILE A 84 -2.42 0.38 -2.10
CA ILE A 84 -3.62 -0.39 -2.49
C ILE A 84 -3.48 -1.85 -2.05
N VAL A 85 -2.33 -2.48 -2.32
CA VAL A 85 -2.08 -3.86 -1.92
C VAL A 85 -2.17 -4.01 -0.39
N ALA A 86 -1.54 -3.09 0.36
CA ALA A 86 -1.55 -3.14 1.81
C ALA A 86 -2.94 -2.86 2.43
N GLU A 87 -3.74 -1.97 1.83
CA GLU A 87 -5.11 -1.70 2.30
C GLU A 87 -6.04 -2.88 2.06
N GLN A 88 -5.83 -3.64 0.98
CA GLN A 88 -6.66 -4.82 0.66
C GLN A 88 -6.26 -6.05 1.46
N PHE A 89 -4.98 -6.39 1.52
CA PHE A 89 -4.54 -7.71 1.99
C PHE A 89 -3.86 -7.69 3.36
N ILE A 90 -3.47 -6.53 3.87
CA ILE A 90 -2.70 -6.44 5.13
C ILE A 90 -3.58 -5.82 6.22
N PRO A 91 -4.00 -6.62 7.22
CA PRO A 91 -4.82 -6.11 8.31
C PRO A 91 -4.06 -5.09 9.18
N ASN A 92 -4.82 -4.30 9.92
CA ASN A 92 -4.31 -3.22 10.80
C ASN A 92 -3.61 -2.09 10.04
N PRO A 93 -4.36 -1.31 9.23
CA PRO A 93 -3.79 -0.16 8.55
C PRO A 93 -3.17 0.82 9.56
N LYS A 94 -1.96 1.29 9.24
CA LYS A 94 -1.26 2.36 9.97
C LYS A 94 -1.02 3.54 9.05
N THR A 95 -0.06 4.40 9.38
CA THR A 95 0.17 5.63 8.60
C THR A 95 0.93 5.37 7.29
N LYS A 96 1.84 4.39 7.25
CA LYS A 96 2.71 4.14 6.09
C LYS A 96 2.97 2.66 5.83
N VAL A 97 3.15 2.33 4.55
CA VAL A 97 3.59 1.01 4.10
C VAL A 97 5.11 1.00 3.97
N TYR A 98 5.75 -0.03 4.53
CA TYR A 98 7.19 -0.27 4.45
C TYR A 98 7.47 -1.57 3.67
N HIS A 99 8.52 -1.54 2.85
CA HIS A 99 8.98 -2.66 2.03
C HIS A 99 10.15 -3.32 2.76
N LEU A 100 10.02 -4.58 3.16
CA LEU A 100 10.97 -5.29 4.02
C LEU A 100 12.35 -5.47 3.35
N ASP A 101 12.36 -5.72 2.04
CA ASP A 101 13.56 -5.83 1.22
C ASP A 101 14.20 -4.47 0.82
N ASN A 102 13.55 -3.35 1.18
CA ASN A 102 13.88 -1.99 0.74
C ASN A 102 13.82 -1.76 -0.78
N ASP A 103 13.18 -2.65 -1.54
CA ASP A 103 12.88 -2.47 -2.95
C ASP A 103 11.48 -1.90 -3.13
N ILE A 104 11.39 -0.60 -3.44
CA ILE A 104 10.13 0.14 -3.60
C ILE A 104 9.30 -0.29 -4.82
N GLU A 105 9.81 -1.18 -5.66
CA GLU A 105 9.07 -1.79 -6.77
C GLU A 105 8.50 -3.16 -6.40
N ASN A 106 8.98 -3.81 -5.33
CA ASN A 106 8.48 -5.10 -4.89
C ASN A 106 7.24 -4.95 -3.98
N CYS A 107 6.07 -4.90 -4.59
CA CYS A 107 4.80 -4.72 -3.88
C CYS A 107 4.15 -6.05 -3.41
N ALA A 108 4.90 -7.15 -3.30
CA ALA A 108 4.38 -8.43 -2.82
C ALA A 108 3.80 -8.30 -1.40
N VAL A 109 2.64 -8.92 -1.15
CA VAL A 109 1.90 -8.80 0.12
C VAL A 109 2.78 -9.18 1.32
N ASP A 110 3.61 -10.22 1.18
CA ASP A 110 4.55 -10.70 2.18
C ASP A 110 5.78 -9.78 2.38
N ASN A 111 6.08 -8.91 1.41
CA ASN A 111 7.14 -7.90 1.49
C ASN A 111 6.66 -6.57 2.11
N LEU A 112 5.34 -6.36 2.21
CA LEU A 112 4.77 -5.11 2.69
C LEU A 112 4.35 -5.22 4.16
N VAL A 113 4.50 -4.13 4.91
CA VAL A 113 4.03 -4.04 6.29
C VAL A 113 3.60 -2.63 6.66
N TRP A 114 2.54 -2.52 7.44
CA TRP A 114 2.11 -1.26 8.04
C TRP A 114 3.02 -0.84 9.19
N VAL A 115 3.57 0.37 9.10
CA VAL A 115 4.39 1.00 10.13
C VAL A 115 3.86 2.40 10.43
N ASP A 116 4.11 2.87 11.66
CA ASP A 116 3.87 4.26 12.00
C ASP A 116 5.00 5.17 11.48
N ASP A 117 4.82 6.48 11.60
CA ASP A 117 5.79 7.48 11.12
C ASP A 117 7.16 7.36 11.81
N PHE A 118 7.18 6.97 13.08
CA PHE A 118 8.41 6.84 13.85
C PHE A 118 9.25 5.66 13.33
N HIS A 119 8.64 4.49 13.23
CA HIS A 119 9.26 3.27 12.75
C HIS A 119 9.61 3.37 11.27
N TYR A 120 8.77 4.00 10.43
CA TYR A 120 9.10 4.24 9.03
C TYR A 120 10.36 5.08 8.86
N THR A 121 10.53 6.10 9.70
CA THR A 121 11.74 6.95 9.69
C THR A 121 12.96 6.16 10.18
N LEU A 122 12.79 5.33 11.22
CA LEU A 122 13.85 4.52 11.81
C LEU A 122 14.35 3.43 10.85
N TYR A 123 13.43 2.74 10.15
CA TYR A 123 13.74 1.63 9.24
C TYR A 123 14.16 2.09 7.85
N ASN A 124 13.95 3.37 7.50
CA ASN A 124 14.40 3.94 6.23
C ASN A 124 15.52 5.00 6.43
N PRO A 125 16.72 4.60 6.90
CA PRO A 125 17.81 5.52 7.16
C PRO A 125 18.38 6.14 5.87
N LYS A 126 18.19 5.52 4.71
CA LYS A 126 18.62 6.08 3.42
C LYS A 126 17.78 7.30 3.02
N LYS A 127 16.47 7.28 3.28
CA LYS A 127 15.54 8.37 2.94
C LYS A 127 15.59 9.52 3.96
N TYR A 128 15.71 9.18 5.24
CA TYR A 128 15.64 10.19 6.32
C TYR A 128 16.98 10.50 6.98
N GLY A 129 18.05 9.82 6.57
CA GLY A 129 19.43 10.16 6.88
C GLY A 129 19.62 10.75 8.27
N ARG A 130 19.41 9.95 9.32
CA ARG A 130 19.87 10.26 10.69
C ARG A 130 19.70 9.05 11.60
N ILE A 131 20.82 8.43 11.97
CA ILE A 131 20.99 7.95 13.33
C ILE A 131 20.84 9.21 14.21
N ILE A 132 19.72 9.36 14.90
CA ILE A 132 19.54 10.45 15.84
C ILE A 132 20.41 10.09 17.06
N PRO A 133 21.40 10.91 17.46
CA PRO A 133 22.15 10.67 18.70
C PRO A 133 21.16 10.52 19.86
N GLN A 134 21.42 9.55 20.74
CA GLN A 134 20.53 9.17 21.84
C GLN A 134 19.98 10.41 22.58
N ASP A 135 20.85 11.41 22.78
CA ASP A 135 20.58 12.70 23.43
C ASP A 135 19.45 13.53 22.77
N LYS A 136 19.37 13.54 21.44
CA LYS A 136 18.31 14.26 20.70
C LYS A 136 16.97 13.54 20.81
N MET A 137 16.98 12.21 20.86
CA MET A 137 15.79 11.39 21.09
C MET A 137 15.29 11.56 22.53
N THR A 138 16.20 11.56 23.50
CA THR A 138 15.89 11.82 24.92
C THR A 138 15.28 13.20 25.13
N LYS A 139 15.77 14.24 24.43
CA LYS A 139 15.17 15.59 24.47
C LYS A 139 13.74 15.59 23.92
N LYS A 140 13.52 14.95 22.76
CA LYS A 140 12.19 14.86 22.14
C LYS A 140 11.18 14.08 22.99
N ILE A 141 11.63 13.00 23.66
CA ILE A 141 10.82 12.23 24.61
C ILE A 141 10.49 13.08 25.85
N LYS A 142 11.45 13.84 26.39
CA LYS A 142 11.21 14.76 27.51
C LYS A 142 10.21 15.86 27.16
N ASP A 143 10.28 16.42 25.96
CA ASP A 143 9.33 17.44 25.48
C ASP A 143 7.91 16.86 25.32
N ILE A 144 7.77 15.62 24.85
CA ILE A 144 6.45 14.95 24.75
C ILE A 144 5.88 14.63 26.14
N LEU A 145 6.73 14.17 27.07
CA LEU A 145 6.32 13.87 28.44
C LEU A 145 6.01 15.14 29.24
N SER A 146 6.68 16.26 28.98
CA SER A 146 6.35 17.55 29.61
C SER A 146 5.00 18.09 29.14
N TYR A 147 4.62 17.84 27.88
CA TYR A 147 3.26 18.13 27.38
C TYR A 147 2.19 17.29 28.07
N LYS A 148 2.44 16.00 28.36
CA LYS A 148 1.50 15.15 29.12
C LYS A 148 1.40 15.52 30.61
N ASN A 149 2.44 16.14 31.16
CA ASN A 149 2.49 16.60 32.55
C ASN A 149 2.08 18.07 32.71
N HIS A 150 1.67 18.75 31.63
CA HIS A 150 1.07 20.06 31.77
C HIS A 150 -0.31 19.85 32.41
N PRO A 151 -0.56 20.34 33.64
CA PRO A 151 -1.89 20.25 34.21
C PRO A 151 -2.83 20.98 33.24
N LEU A 152 -3.89 20.29 32.82
CA LEU A 152 -5.00 20.83 32.04
C LEU A 152 -5.81 21.82 32.91
N ASN A 153 -5.15 22.75 33.59
CA ASN A 153 -5.78 23.68 34.52
C ASN A 153 -6.72 24.68 33.82
N ASN A 154 -6.78 24.69 32.47
CA ASN A 154 -7.62 25.61 31.70
C ASN A 154 -8.34 25.00 30.48
N TYR A 155 -8.42 23.66 30.34
CA TYR A 155 -9.14 23.04 29.22
C TYR A 155 -10.01 21.87 29.69
N PHE A 156 -11.30 21.92 29.38
CA PHE A 156 -12.22 20.79 29.53
C PHE A 156 -12.08 19.86 28.33
N VAL A 157 -11.96 18.56 28.59
CA VAL A 157 -12.08 17.52 27.56
C VAL A 157 -13.57 17.37 27.26
N ASP A 158 -13.98 17.67 26.02
CA ASP A 158 -15.35 17.42 25.56
C ASP A 158 -15.51 15.91 25.32
N GLU A 159 -16.35 15.25 26.12
CA GLU A 159 -16.58 13.79 26.09
C GLU A 159 -17.38 13.30 24.87
N ALA A 160 -17.58 14.14 23.85
CA ALA A 160 -18.43 13.85 22.69
C ALA A 160 -17.82 12.90 21.63
N TYR A 161 -16.60 12.37 21.81
CA TYR A 161 -15.96 11.46 20.84
C TYR A 161 -15.61 10.08 21.42
N ASN A 162 -16.51 9.52 22.21
CA ASN A 162 -16.56 8.08 22.48
C ASN A 162 -17.95 7.52 22.12
N ILE A 163 -18.28 7.48 20.83
CA ILE A 163 -19.14 6.45 20.20
C ILE A 163 -18.60 6.20 18.79
#